data_AF-A0A2V6U816-F1
#
_entry.id   AF-A0A2V6U816-F1
#
_cell.length_a   1.000
_cell.length_b   1.000
_cell.length_c   1.000
_cell.angle_alpha   90.00
_cell.angle_beta   90.00
_cell.angle_gamma   90.00
#
_symmetry.space_group_name_H-M   'P 1'
#
loop_
_entity.id
_entity.type
_entity.pdbx_description
1 polymer ?
#
loop_
_entity_poly.entity_id
_entity_poly.type
_entity_poly.pdbx_seq_one_letter_code
_entity_poly.pdbx_strand_id
1 'polypeptide(L)' 'MSARGLLAALLTLCAVATAAQETPAPQFYQLLPPDYPYALIRVCSTQWGVCAIPSTVMPGTPCSCQAADGTWLPGVCVR' A
#
# COMPACT_ATOMS: atom_id res chain seq x y z
N MET A 1 46.53 -12.12 10.40
CA MET A 1 45.29 -11.41 9.99
C MET A 1 44.20 -11.78 10.98
N SER A 2 43.85 -10.88 11.89
CA SER A 2 43.03 -11.18 13.07
C SER A 2 41.56 -11.38 12.69
N ALA A 3 40.89 -12.40 13.26
CA ALA A 3 39.47 -12.73 13.03
C ALA A 3 38.51 -11.53 13.20
N ARG A 4 38.92 -10.52 13.97
CA ARG A 4 38.22 -9.24 14.15
C ARG A 4 38.07 -8.43 12.85
N GLY A 5 39.03 -8.51 11.94
CA GLY A 5 38.97 -7.81 10.65
C GLY A 5 37.95 -8.42 9.69
N LEU A 6 37.75 -9.75 9.76
CA LEU A 6 36.77 -10.46 8.95
C LEU A 6 35.32 -10.19 9.42
N LEU A 7 35.12 -10.13 10.74
CA LEU A 7 33.81 -9.80 11.33
C LEU A 7 33.37 -8.37 10.99
N ALA A 8 34.31 -7.41 11.00
CA ALA A 8 34.01 -6.03 10.61
C ALA A 8 33.66 -5.91 9.12
N ALA A 9 34.28 -6.71 8.25
CA ALA A 9 33.98 -6.74 6.82
C ALA A 9 32.64 -7.41 6.49
N LEU A 10 32.19 -8.40 7.29
CA LEU A 10 30.88 -9.03 7.11
C LEU A 10 29.72 -8.12 7.54
N LEU A 11 29.92 -7.29 8.56
CA LEU A 11 28.88 -6.36 9.05
C LEU A 11 28.61 -5.20 8.08
N THR A 12 29.61 -4.77 7.30
CA THR A 12 29.45 -3.68 6.33
C THR A 12 28.73 -4.09 5.04
N LEU A 13 28.75 -5.38 4.67
CA LEU A 13 28.02 -5.86 3.47
C LEU A 13 26.49 -5.93 3.66
N CYS A 14 25.98 -5.93 4.90
CA CYS A 14 24.54 -5.98 5.17
C CYS A 14 23.87 -4.60 5.14
N ALA A 15 24.64 -3.51 5.03
CA ALA A 15 24.11 -2.16 4.82
C ALA A 15 23.74 -1.97 3.33
N VAL A 16 22.90 -2.86 2.80
CA VAL A 16 22.24 -2.62 1.52
C VAL A 16 21.34 -1.41 1.72
N ALA A 17 21.70 -0.33 1.05
CA ALA A 17 20.89 0.87 0.94
C ALA A 17 19.46 0.47 0.59
N THR A 18 18.52 0.69 1.50
CA THR A 18 17.11 0.79 1.15
C THR A 18 16.97 2.06 0.32
N ALA A 19 17.26 1.96 -0.98
CA ALA A 19 16.78 2.91 -1.95
C ALA A 19 15.25 2.94 -1.77
N ALA A 20 14.71 4.09 -1.37
CA ALA A 20 13.27 4.28 -1.27
C ALA A 20 12.67 4.00 -2.65
N GLN A 21 12.15 2.80 -2.86
CA GLN A 21 11.46 2.45 -4.09
C GLN A 21 10.22 3.33 -4.16
N GLU A 22 10.12 4.17 -5.19
CA GLU A 22 8.92 4.96 -5.47
C GLU A 22 7.74 4.00 -5.64
N THR A 23 6.89 3.90 -4.62
CA THR A 23 5.69 3.06 -4.69
C THR A 23 4.66 3.77 -5.56
N PRO A 24 4.16 3.14 -6.64
CA PRO A 24 3.16 3.76 -7.49
C PRO A 24 1.91 4.06 -6.67
N ALA A 25 1.52 5.34 -6.64
CA ALA A 25 0.32 5.79 -5.95
C ALA A 25 -0.92 5.16 -6.60
N PRO A 26 -1.84 4.59 -5.81
CA PRO A 26 -3.08 4.03 -6.33
C PRO A 26 -3.97 5.16 -6.87
N GLN A 27 -4.72 4.88 -7.94
CA GLN A 27 -5.76 5.79 -8.41
C GLN A 27 -6.90 5.81 -7.40
N PHE A 28 -7.42 7.00 -7.09
CA PHE A 28 -8.57 7.10 -6.19
C PHE A 28 -9.80 6.47 -6.82
N TYR A 29 -10.62 5.85 -5.97
CA TYR A 29 -11.88 5.20 -6.29
C TYR A 29 -11.78 3.98 -7.20
N GLN A 30 -10.64 3.70 -7.85
CA GLN A 30 -10.48 2.49 -8.65
C GLN A 30 -10.34 1.26 -7.74
N LEU A 31 -11.16 0.23 -7.97
CA LEU A 31 -11.02 -1.04 -7.27
C LEU A 31 -9.62 -1.61 -7.54
N LEU A 32 -8.88 -1.86 -6.47
CA LEU A 32 -7.52 -2.36 -6.55
C LEU A 32 -7.50 -3.86 -6.82
N PRO A 33 -6.46 -4.37 -7.51
CA PRO A 33 -6.26 -5.80 -7.62
C PRO A 33 -6.07 -6.43 -6.23
N PRO A 34 -6.49 -7.69 -6.04
CA PRO A 34 -6.42 -8.36 -4.74
C PRO A 34 -4.98 -8.54 -4.23
N ASP A 35 -4.01 -8.56 -5.12
CA ASP A 35 -2.57 -8.68 -4.85
C ASP A 35 -1.85 -7.34 -4.70
N TYR A 36 -2.58 -6.21 -4.60
CA TYR A 36 -1.96 -4.89 -4.42
C TYR A 36 -1.00 -4.87 -3.19
N PRO A 37 0.31 -4.72 -3.39
CA PRO A 37 1.30 -5.06 -2.37
C PRO A 37 1.66 -3.90 -1.44
N TYR A 38 1.09 -2.71 -1.67
CA TYR A 38 1.48 -1.48 -0.97
C TYR A 38 0.46 -1.08 0.10
N ALA A 39 0.94 -0.43 1.16
CA ALA A 39 0.08 0.06 2.22
C ALA A 39 -0.78 1.25 1.74
N LEU A 40 -2.03 1.27 2.16
CA LEU A 40 -3.00 2.34 1.87
C LEU A 40 -3.28 3.16 3.12
N ILE A 41 -3.26 4.49 2.97
CA ILE A 41 -3.53 5.45 4.06
C ILE A 41 -5.03 5.47 4.39
N ARG A 42 -5.88 5.53 3.36
CA ARG A 42 -7.35 5.70 3.47
C ARG A 42 -8.05 4.80 2.45
N VAL A 43 -9.01 4.03 2.94
CA VAL A 43 -9.54 2.87 2.22
C VAL A 43 -11.06 2.82 2.29
N CYS A 44 -11.69 2.72 1.12
CA CYS A 44 -13.07 2.27 1.00
C CYS A 44 -13.07 0.74 0.92
N SER A 45 -13.75 0.08 1.86
CA SER A 45 -13.90 -1.37 1.89
C SER A 45 -15.26 -1.78 1.32
N THR A 46 -15.26 -2.66 0.33
CA THR A 46 -16.45 -3.25 -0.30
C THR A 46 -16.43 -4.77 -0.11
N GLN A 47 -17.51 -5.46 -0.46
CA GLN A 47 -17.52 -6.94 -0.43
C GLN A 47 -16.65 -7.58 -1.53
N TRP A 48 -16.19 -6.81 -2.53
CA TRP A 48 -15.38 -7.31 -3.64
C TRP A 48 -13.91 -6.94 -3.54
N GLY A 49 -13.53 -6.11 -2.56
CA GLY A 49 -12.18 -5.58 -2.43
C GLY A 49 -12.16 -4.15 -1.93
N VAL A 50 -11.08 -3.44 -2.23
CA VAL A 50 -10.79 -2.12 -1.67
C VAL A 50 -10.37 -1.12 -2.74
N CYS A 51 -10.58 0.16 -2.48
CA CYS A 51 -9.98 1.24 -3.26
C CYS A 51 -9.43 2.34 -2.36
N ALA A 52 -8.45 3.08 -2.87
CA ALA A 52 -7.95 4.28 -2.21
C ALA A 52 -8.99 5.40 -2.31
N ILE A 53 -9.15 6.19 -1.24
CA ILE A 53 -10.02 7.38 -1.22
C ILE A 53 -9.29 8.56 -0.58
N PRO A 54 -9.74 9.82 -0.79
CA PRO A 54 -9.12 10.98 -0.20
C PRO A 54 -9.06 10.91 1.34
N SER A 55 -7.99 11.45 1.91
CA SER A 55 -7.80 11.43 3.37
C SER A 55 -8.78 12.26 4.17
N THR A 56 -9.51 13.13 3.49
CA THR A 56 -10.61 13.94 4.02
C THR A 56 -11.88 13.14 4.30
N VAL A 57 -12.03 11.92 3.75
CA VAL A 57 -13.17 11.05 4.03
C VAL A 57 -12.99 10.38 5.39
N MET A 58 -13.98 10.56 6.28
CA MET A 58 -13.93 10.02 7.64
C MET A 58 -14.31 8.53 7.69
N PRO A 59 -13.71 7.73 8.60
CA PRO A 59 -14.14 6.36 8.87
C PRO A 59 -15.63 6.26 9.20
N GLY A 60 -16.30 5.20 8.74
CA GLY A 60 -17.74 5.00 8.87
C GLY A 60 -18.57 5.71 7.79
N THR A 61 -17.98 6.61 7.00
CA THR A 61 -18.67 7.27 5.88
C THR A 61 -18.95 6.28 4.74
N PRO A 62 -20.17 6.23 4.18
CA PRO A 62 -20.45 5.49 2.95
C PRO A 62 -19.57 5.96 1.79
N CYS A 63 -19.03 5.02 1.01
CA CYS A 63 -18.18 5.31 -0.14
C CYS A 63 -18.44 4.30 -1.26
N SER A 64 -17.77 4.46 -2.40
CA SER A 64 -17.87 3.50 -3.51
C SER A 64 -16.55 3.36 -4.26
N CYS A 65 -16.33 2.17 -4.80
CA CYS A 65 -15.21 1.86 -5.68
C CYS A 65 -15.71 1.54 -7.09
N GLN A 66 -15.01 2.00 -8.12
CA GLN A 66 -15.29 1.70 -9.51
C GLN A 66 -14.56 0.42 -9.94
N ALA A 67 -15.32 -0.59 -10.37
CA ALA A 67 -14.79 -1.80 -10.98
C ALA A 67 -14.28 -1.55 -12.41
N ALA A 68 -13.57 -2.52 -12.99
CA ALA A 68 -12.97 -2.38 -14.32
C ALA A 68 -14.00 -2.22 -15.46
N ASP A 69 -15.23 -2.71 -15.26
CA ASP A 69 -16.37 -2.55 -16.17
C ASP A 69 -17.07 -1.18 -16.00
N GLY A 70 -16.60 -0.34 -15.08
CA GLY A 70 -17.18 0.97 -14.75
C GLY A 70 -18.27 0.94 -13.68
N THR A 71 -18.64 -0.24 -13.17
CA THR A 71 -19.67 -0.39 -12.13
C THR A 71 -19.22 0.20 -10.81
N TRP A 72 -20.10 0.93 -10.12
CA TRP A 72 -19.84 1.49 -8.79
C TRP A 72 -20.30 0.51 -7.70
N LEU A 73 -19.33 0.03 -6.93
CA LEU A 73 -19.50 -0.94 -5.86
C LEU A 73 -19.59 -0.22 -4.51
N PRO A 74 -20.68 -0.40 -3.75
CA PRO A 74 -20.85 0.26 -2.47
C PRO A 74 -19.91 -0.30 -1.40
N GLY A 75 -19.50 0.57 -0.48
CA GLY A 75 -18.62 0.24 0.63
C GLY A 75 -18.68 1.25 1.77
N VAL A 76 -17.76 1.09 2.72
CA VAL A 76 -17.60 2.02 3.84
C VAL A 76 -16.12 2.35 4.05
N CYS A 77 -15.83 3.60 4.43
CA CYS A 77 -14.49 3.99 4.82
C CYS A 77 -14.13 3.28 6.14
N VAL A 78 -12.99 2.58 6.18
CA VAL A 78 -12.59 1.76 7.35
C VAL A 78 -11.28 2.22 8.02
N ARG A 79 -10.59 3.24 7.50
CA ARG A 79 -9.31 3.74 8.04
C ARG A 79 -9.23 5.25 7.98
#